data_AF-A0A1Q3QQ62-F1
#
_entry.id   AF-A0A1Q3QQ62-F1
#
_cell.length_a   1.000
_cell.length_b   1.000
_cell.length_c   1.000
_cell.angle_alpha   90.00
_cell.angle_beta   90.00
_cell.angle_gamma   90.00
#
_symmetry.space_group_name_H-M   'P 1'
#
loop_
_entity.id
_entity.type
_entity.pdbx_description
1 polymer ?
#
loop_
_entity_poly.entity_id
_entity_poly.type
_entity_poly.pdbx_seq_one_letter_code
_entity_poly.pdbx_strand_id
1 'polypeptide(L)'
;MATFEEQLTALEQVVEKLERGDLPLDESVRLFEEGVTLSNACKKELEEAEGRIQVLVERGSRMVVKDLEVEESVEADEDEE
;
A
#
# COMPACT_ATOMS: atom_id res chain seq x y z
N MET A 1 -16.38 7.11 -7.71
CA MET A 1 -15.02 6.56 -7.57
C MET A 1 -14.48 7.16 -6.29
N ALA A 2 -14.03 6.33 -5.36
CA ALA A 2 -13.29 6.82 -4.22
C ALA A 2 -11.93 7.35 -4.70
N THR A 3 -11.37 8.36 -4.04
CA THR A 3 -10.01 8.84 -4.32
C THR A 3 -8.97 7.90 -3.72
N PHE A 4 -7.72 8.03 -4.15
CA PHE A 4 -6.58 7.33 -3.53
C PHE A 4 -6.56 7.51 -2.01
N GLU A 5 -6.71 8.75 -1.54
CA GLU A 5 -6.68 9.11 -0.12
C GLU A 5 -7.81 8.45 0.66
N GLU A 6 -9.02 8.39 0.08
CA GLU A 6 -10.16 7.71 0.70
C GLU A 6 -9.93 6.20 0.84
N GLN A 7 -9.33 5.57 -0.19
CA GLN A 7 -9.00 4.14 -0.16
C GLN A 7 -7.88 3.83 0.83
N LEU A 8 -6.87 4.71 0.91
CA LEU A 8 -5.77 4.60 1.86
C LEU A 8 -6.27 4.72 3.30
N THR A 9 -7.11 5.73 3.60
CA THR A 9 -7.71 5.88 4.92
C THR A 9 -8.60 4.69 5.29
N ALA A 10 -9.35 4.12 4.34
CA ALA A 10 -10.12 2.91 4.60
C ALA A 10 -9.21 1.72 4.93
N LEU A 11 -8.10 1.56 4.22
CA LEU A 11 -7.12 0.50 4.48
C LEU A 11 -6.49 0.65 5.85
N GLU A 12 -6.07 1.86 6.24
CA GLU A 12 -5.52 2.15 7.57
C GLU A 12 -6.50 1.75 8.68
N GLN A 13 -7.80 2.05 8.51
CA GLN A 13 -8.83 1.67 9.47
C GLN A 13 -9.03 0.14 9.56
N VAL A 14 -8.92 -0.56 8.43
CA VAL A 14 -8.98 -2.03 8.41
C VAL A 14 -7.79 -2.62 9.16
N VAL A 15 -6.58 -2.11 8.92
CA VAL A 15 -5.37 -2.54 9.62
C VAL A 15 -5.48 -2.27 11.12
N GLU A 16 -5.89 -1.06 11.53
CA GLU A 16 -6.06 -0.72 12.95
C GLU A 16 -7.02 -1.70 13.65
N LYS A 17 -8.13 -2.08 12.99
CA LYS A 17 -9.08 -3.05 13.54
C LYS A 17 -8.49 -4.45 13.66
N LEU A 18 -7.74 -4.89 12.66
CA LEU A 18 -7.08 -6.21 12.69
C LEU A 18 -6.01 -6.28 13.79
N GLU A 19 -5.24 -5.20 13.99
CA GLU A 19 -4.18 -5.13 15.01
C GLU A 19 -4.69 -5.15 16.44
N ARG A 20 -5.92 -4.68 16.69
CA ARG A 20 -6.54 -4.74 18.03
C ARG A 20 -6.73 -6.17 18.52
N GLY A 21 -6.92 -7.14 17.62
CA GLY A 21 -6.96 -8.57 17.94
C GLY A 21 -8.15 -9.03 18.78
N ASP A 22 -9.17 -8.19 18.99
CA ASP A 22 -10.38 -8.46 19.78
C ASP A 22 -11.57 -8.91 18.92
N LEU A 23 -11.33 -9.22 17.65
CA LEU A 23 -12.34 -9.57 16.66
C LEU A 23 -12.61 -11.09 16.58
N PRO A 24 -13.88 -11.50 16.39
CA PRO A 24 -14.20 -12.88 16.03
C PRO A 24 -13.52 -13.30 14.73
N LEU A 25 -13.18 -14.59 14.59
CA LEU A 25 -12.49 -15.13 13.41
C LEU A 25 -13.16 -14.76 12.08
N ASP A 26 -14.48 -14.91 11.99
CA ASP A 26 -15.23 -14.58 10.78
C ASP A 26 -15.12 -13.09 10.41
N GLU A 27 -15.04 -12.20 11.41
CA GLU A 27 -14.88 -10.76 11.19
C GLU A 27 -13.44 -10.42 10.77
N SER A 28 -12.45 -11.05 11.41
CA SER A 28 -11.04 -10.91 11.02
C SER A 28 -10.79 -11.35 9.58
N VAL A 29 -11.40 -12.46 9.15
CA VAL A 29 -11.29 -12.93 7.75
C VAL A 29 -11.90 -11.92 6.78
N ARG A 30 -13.09 -11.37 7.09
CA ARG A 30 -13.74 -10.38 6.23
C ARG A 30 -12.96 -9.08 6.11
N LEU A 31 -12.42 -8.59 7.23
CA LEU A 31 -11.57 -7.40 7.25
C LEU A 31 -10.27 -7.64 6.49
N PHE A 32 -9.68 -8.84 6.59
CA PHE A 32 -8.51 -9.19 5.80
C PHE A 32 -8.79 -9.17 4.29
N GLU A 33 -9.89 -9.76 3.84
CA GLU A 33 -10.31 -9.73 2.43
C GLU A 33 -10.55 -8.29 1.93
N GLU A 34 -11.17 -7.45 2.77
CA GLU A 34 -11.37 -6.03 2.49
C GLU A 34 -10.03 -5.29 2.38
N GLY A 35 -9.11 -5.52 3.32
CA GLY A 35 -7.78 -4.92 3.34
C GLY A 35 -6.95 -5.29 2.10
N VAL A 36 -6.99 -6.56 1.68
CA VAL A 36 -6.34 -7.01 0.43
C VAL A 36 -6.95 -6.31 -0.79
N THR A 37 -8.27 -6.14 -0.81
CA THR A 37 -8.96 -5.45 -1.91
C THR A 37 -8.54 -3.98 -1.99
N LEU A 38 -8.54 -3.27 -0.86
CA LEU A 38 -8.13 -1.87 -0.77
C LEU A 38 -6.65 -1.68 -1.13
N SER A 39 -5.77 -2.55 -0.61
CA SER A 39 -4.34 -2.54 -0.92
C SER A 39 -4.07 -2.67 -2.42
N ASN A 40 -4.74 -3.62 -3.08
CA ASN A 40 -4.63 -3.80 -4.53
C ASN A 40 -5.14 -2.59 -5.32
N ALA A 41 -6.21 -1.94 -4.84
CA ALA A 41 -6.75 -0.75 -5.48
C ALA A 41 -5.78 0.44 -5.38
N CYS A 42 -5.23 0.69 -4.19
CA CYS A 42 -4.19 1.71 -3.98
C CYS A 42 -2.97 1.46 -4.85
N LYS A 43 -2.47 0.21 -4.89
CA LYS A 43 -1.32 -0.17 -5.72
C LYS A 43 -1.58 0.12 -7.20
N LYS A 44 -2.75 -0.27 -7.71
CA LYS A 44 -3.11 -0.01 -9.10
C LYS A 44 -3.14 1.49 -9.43
N GLU A 45 -3.69 2.31 -8.54
CA GLU A 45 -3.74 3.77 -8.75
C GLU A 45 -2.34 4.40 -8.77
N LEU A 46 -1.44 3.91 -7.91
CA LEU A 46 -0.03 4.31 -7.92
C LEU A 46 0.68 3.89 -9.20
N GLU A 47 0.50 2.65 -9.67
CA GLU A 47 1.06 2.16 -10.95
C GLU A 47 0.57 2.99 -12.14
N GLU A 48 -0.72 3.36 -12.16
CA GLU A 48 -1.26 4.24 -13.19
C GLU A 48 -0.66 5.65 -13.15
N ALA A 49 -0.45 6.19 -11.95
CA ALA A 49 0.19 7.49 -11.77
C ALA A 49 1.66 7.46 -12.20
N GLU A 50 2.40 6.43 -11.83
CA GLU A 50 3.79 6.19 -12.22
C GLU A 50 3.92 6.10 -13.75
N GLY A 51 3.07 5.31 -14.42
CA GLY A 51 3.08 5.20 -15.87
C GLY A 51 2.82 6.53 -16.57
N ARG A 52 1.92 7.37 -16.02
CA ARG A 52 1.68 8.73 -16.55
C ARG A 52 2.92 9.61 -16.39
N ILE A 53 3.60 9.55 -15.25
CA ILE A 53 4.85 10.28 -15.00
C ILE A 53 5.93 9.82 -15.97
N GLN A 54 6.11 8.52 -16.17
CA GLN A 54 7.10 7.95 -17.08
C GLN A 54 6.90 8.45 -18.51
N VAL A 55 5.66 8.44 -19.02
CA VAL A 55 5.33 8.96 -20.35
C VAL A 55 5.66 10.46 -20.49
N LEU A 56 5.45 11.26 -19.43
CA LEU A 56 5.79 12.69 -19.43
C LEU A 56 7.31 12.92 -19.43
N VAL A 57 8.06 12.12 -18.67
CA VAL A 57 9.53 12.16 -18.63
C VAL A 57 10.12 11.81 -19.99
N GLU A 58 9.65 10.73 -20.62
CA GLU A 58 10.10 10.28 -21.94
C GLU A 58 9.80 11.27 -23.06
N ARG A 59 8.67 12.00 -22.98
CA ARG A 59 8.18 12.89 -24.04
C ARG A 59 8.82 14.27 -24.10
N GLY A 60 9.55 14.76 -23.09
CA GLY A 60 10.11 16.11 -23.22
C GLY A 60 10.78 16.78 -22.02
N SER A 61 10.85 16.14 -20.85
CA SER A 61 11.56 16.71 -19.69
C SER A 61 12.37 15.62 -19.04
N ARG A 62 13.69 15.66 -19.20
CA ARG A 62 14.63 14.75 -18.53
C ARG A 62 14.65 15.06 -17.03
N MET A 63 13.61 14.65 -16.31
CA MET A 63 13.66 14.47 -14.86
C MET A 63 14.00 13.02 -14.62
N VAL A 64 15.22 12.77 -14.14
CA VAL A 64 15.67 11.44 -13.76
C VAL A 64 14.97 11.09 -12.45
N VAL A 65 13.91 10.29 -12.51
CA VAL A 65 13.41 9.58 -11.32
C VAL A 65 14.38 8.44 -11.11
N LYS A 66 15.41 8.70 -10.30
CA LYS A 66 16.37 7.67 -9.91
C LYS A 66 15.72 6.89 -8.77
N ASP A 67 15.31 5.67 -9.07
CA ASP A 67 15.12 4.51 -8.20
C ASP A 67 14.97 4.86 -6.72
N LEU A 68 13.72 4.90 -6.25
CA LEU A 68 13.43 4.69 -4.83
C LEU A 68 13.68 3.21 -4.55
N GLU A 69 14.95 2.85 -4.36
CA GLU A 69 15.31 1.63 -3.64
C GLU A 69 14.79 1.82 -2.21
N VAL A 70 13.58 1.34 -1.95
CA VAL A 70 13.13 1.09 -0.59
C VAL A 70 14.02 -0.05 -0.11
N GLU A 71 15.15 0.30 0.49
CA GLU A 71 15.88 -0.64 1.34
C GLU A 71 14.92 -1.01 2.46
N GLU A 72 14.28 -2.17 2.31
CA GLU A 72 13.65 -2.86 3.42
C GLU A 72 14.79 -3.20 4.39
N SER A 73 15.11 -2.26 5.28
CA SER A 73 15.85 -2.55 6.49
C SER A 73 14.91 -3.35 7.39
N VAL A 74 14.70 -4.61 7.02
CA VAL A 74 14.28 -5.62 7.97
C VAL A 74 15.47 -5.79 8.89
N GLU A 75 15.52 -4.99 9.95
CA GLU A 75 16.19 -5.41 11.17
C GLU A 75 15.44 -6.66 11.61
N ALA A 76 15.93 -7.81 11.15
CA ALA A 76 15.62 -9.07 11.77
C ALA A 76 16.06 -8.91 13.21
N ASP A 77 15.09 -8.70 14.11
CA ASP A 77 15.25 -8.99 15.53
C ASP A 77 15.69 -10.46 15.57
N GLU A 78 17.01 -10.67 15.63
CA GLU A 78 17.61 -11.97 15.82
C GLU A 78 17.14 -12.47 17.18
N ASP A 79 16.25 -13.45 17.12
CA ASP A 79 15.82 -14.35 18.18
C ASP A 79 16.89 -14.62 19.26
N GLU A 80 16.40 -14.66 20.50
CA GLU A 80 16.81 -15.54 21.60
C GLU A 80 18.08 -15.22 22.43
N GLU A 81 17.87 -14.69 23.65
CA GLU A 81 17.94 -15.44 24.93
C GLU A 81 17.08 -14.80 26.04
#